data_AF-A0A8T5S426-F1
#
_entry.id   AF-A0A8T5S426-F1
#
_cell.length_a   1.000
_cell.length_b   1.000
_cell.length_c   1.000
_cell.angle_alpha   90.00
_cell.angle_beta   90.00
_cell.angle_gamma   90.00
#
_symmetry.space_group_name_H-M   'P 1'
#
loop_
_entity.id
_entity.type
_entity.pdbx_description
1 polymer ?
#
loop_
_entity_poly.entity_id
_entity_poly.type
_entity_poly.pdbx_seq_one_letter_code
_entity_poly.pdbx_strand_id
1 'polypeptide(L)'
;MLDSHRWNQKPIINSLMDILIKNKGEILDKRLEELLRKEFPYVNSLLLEEIFMKLESMNIINVFRVSKNKKMIVFNKNNTAIREGITKDLL
;
A
#
# COMPACT_ATOMS: atom_id res chain seq x y z
N MET A 1 -22.67 -14.52 -7.93
CA MET A 1 -22.05 -13.72 -9.00
C MET A 1 -22.43 -12.28 -8.78
N LEU A 2 -21.45 -11.36 -8.91
CA LEU A 2 -21.46 -9.89 -8.75
C LEU A 2 -20.73 -9.41 -7.50
N ASP A 3 -19.43 -9.08 -7.67
CA ASP A 3 -18.85 -7.79 -7.25
C ASP A 3 -17.36 -7.62 -7.61
N SER A 4 -16.87 -8.31 -8.65
CA SER A 4 -15.56 -8.06 -9.26
C SER A 4 -15.44 -6.68 -9.96
N HIS A 5 -16.52 -5.90 -10.04
CA HIS A 5 -16.54 -4.55 -10.62
C HIS A 5 -16.15 -3.42 -9.65
N ARG A 6 -16.02 -3.68 -8.34
CA ARG A 6 -15.60 -2.66 -7.36
C ARG A 6 -14.08 -2.56 -7.16
N TRP A 7 -13.32 -3.52 -7.66
CA TRP A 7 -11.87 -3.65 -7.43
C TRP A 7 -11.01 -2.68 -8.26
N ASN A 8 -11.60 -1.90 -9.18
CA ASN A 8 -10.84 -1.10 -10.15
C ASN A 8 -10.84 0.42 -9.90
N GLN A 9 -11.26 0.90 -8.73
CA GLN A 9 -11.43 2.35 -8.55
C GLN A 9 -10.15 3.12 -8.23
N LYS A 10 -9.05 2.46 -7.81
CA LYS A 10 -7.78 3.13 -7.44
C LYS A 10 -6.55 2.28 -7.79
N PRO A 11 -6.10 2.28 -9.06
CA PRO A 11 -5.00 1.41 -9.52
C PRO A 11 -3.71 1.60 -8.72
N ILE A 12 -3.40 2.83 -8.30
CA ILE A 12 -2.19 3.12 -7.50
C ILE A 12 -2.24 2.45 -6.12
N ILE A 13 -3.41 2.46 -5.45
CA ILE A 13 -3.55 1.85 -4.13
C ILE A 13 -3.38 0.34 -4.26
N ASN A 14 -3.99 -0.28 -5.28
CA ASN A 14 -3.85 -1.71 -5.52
C ASN A 14 -2.37 -2.08 -5.74
N SER A 15 -1.66 -1.39 -6.63
CA SER A 15 -0.23 -1.64 -6.85
C SER A 15 0.60 -1.40 -5.58
N LEU A 16 0.27 -0.39 -4.78
CA LEU A 16 0.94 -0.14 -3.49
C LEU A 16 0.76 -1.32 -2.54
N MET A 17 -0.47 -1.84 -2.43
CA MET A 17 -0.75 -3.01 -1.59
C MET A 17 -0.03 -4.25 -2.09
N ASP A 18 -0.03 -4.50 -3.40
CA ASP A 18 0.70 -5.62 -4.01
C ASP A 18 2.20 -5.54 -3.73
N ILE A 19 2.78 -4.34 -3.84
CA ILE A 19 4.19 -4.11 -3.50
C ILE A 19 4.43 -4.42 -2.02
N LEU A 20 3.57 -3.94 -1.11
CA LEU A 20 3.70 -4.24 0.31
C LEU A 20 3.63 -5.74 0.58
N ILE A 21 2.66 -6.45 0.01
CA ILE A 21 2.50 -7.91 0.17
C ILE A 21 3.75 -8.65 -0.31
N LYS A 22 4.26 -8.30 -1.49
CA LYS A 22 5.50 -8.90 -2.06
C LYS A 22 6.73 -8.63 -1.21
N ASN A 23 6.78 -7.50 -0.49
CA ASN A 23 7.86 -7.14 0.42
C ASN A 23 7.58 -7.55 1.88
N LYS A 24 6.82 -8.64 2.10
CA LYS A 24 6.49 -9.19 3.44
C LYS A 24 5.73 -8.22 4.38
N GLY A 25 5.12 -7.21 3.79
CA GLY A 25 4.37 -6.17 4.46
C GLY A 25 5.20 -4.97 4.87
N GLU A 26 6.46 -4.82 4.47
CA GLU A 26 7.33 -3.73 4.94
C GLU A 26 8.19 -3.17 3.81
N ILE A 27 8.24 -1.86 3.64
CA ILE A 27 9.06 -1.22 2.60
C ILE A 27 9.43 0.23 2.96
N LEU A 28 10.59 0.68 2.48
CA LEU A 28 10.96 2.09 2.58
C LEU A 28 10.18 2.95 1.58
N ASP A 29 9.75 4.13 2.03
CA ASP A 29 9.04 5.14 1.23
C ASP A 29 9.68 5.40 -0.14
N LYS A 30 10.99 5.67 -0.18
CA LYS A 30 11.71 5.93 -1.44
C LYS A 30 11.69 4.73 -2.38
N ARG A 31 11.82 3.51 -1.83
CA ARG A 31 11.80 2.29 -2.65
C ARG A 31 10.41 2.02 -3.19
N LEU A 32 9.37 2.27 -2.39
CA LEU A 32 7.98 2.17 -2.83
C LEU A 32 7.68 3.17 -3.94
N GLU A 33 8.16 4.41 -3.82
CA GLU A 33 8.06 5.43 -4.86
C GLU A 33 8.72 4.98 -6.17
N GLU A 34 9.96 4.49 -6.11
CA GLU A 34 10.68 3.97 -7.28
C GLU A 34 9.92 2.86 -8.00
N LEU A 35 9.31 1.94 -7.26
CA LEU A 35 8.53 0.84 -7.83
C LEU A 35 7.23 1.33 -8.45
N LEU A 36 6.48 2.19 -7.74
CA LEU A 36 5.24 2.76 -8.25
C LEU A 36 5.46 3.64 -9.47
N ARG A 37 6.57 4.39 -9.55
CA ARG A 37 6.90 5.23 -10.71
C ARG A 37 7.13 4.45 -12.00
N LYS A 38 7.46 3.15 -11.92
CA LYS A 38 7.57 2.30 -13.12
C LYS A 38 6.23 2.07 -13.79
N GLU A 39 5.17 1.98 -13.00
CA GLU A 39 3.79 1.77 -13.46
C GLU A 39 3.03 3.10 -13.63
N PHE A 40 3.35 4.10 -12.79
CA PHE A 40 2.68 5.39 -12.72
C PHE A 40 3.71 6.53 -12.69
N PRO A 41 4.20 7.01 -13.86
CA PRO A 41 5.29 7.99 -13.94
C PRO A 41 5.06 9.33 -13.22
N TYR A 42 3.79 9.68 -12.98
CA TYR A 42 3.35 10.89 -12.29
C TYR A 42 3.39 10.79 -10.76
N VAL A 43 3.65 9.60 -10.21
CA VAL A 43 3.81 9.41 -8.77
C VAL A 43 5.03 10.19 -8.28
N ASN A 44 4.82 10.96 -7.22
CA ASN A 44 5.84 11.74 -6.53
C ASN A 44 5.60 11.66 -5.02
N SER A 45 6.57 12.13 -4.23
CA SER A 45 6.52 12.03 -2.78
C SER A 45 5.34 12.75 -2.14
N LEU A 46 4.84 13.86 -2.73
CA LEU A 46 3.68 14.58 -2.20
C LEU A 46 2.40 13.75 -2.35
N LEU A 47 2.16 13.19 -3.53
CA LEU A 47 1.02 12.30 -3.77
C LEU A 47 1.07 11.06 -2.87
N LEU A 48 2.27 10.48 -2.69
CA LEU A 48 2.43 9.33 -1.79
C LEU A 48 2.16 9.70 -0.34
N GLU A 49 2.55 10.89 0.11
CA GLU A 49 2.24 11.36 1.46
C GLU A 49 0.72 11.43 1.69
N GLU A 50 -0.03 12.00 0.74
CA GLU A 50 -1.50 12.04 0.81
C GLU A 50 -2.11 10.64 0.87
N ILE A 51 -1.60 9.71 0.06
CA ILE A 51 -2.04 8.31 0.07
C ILE A 51 -1.70 7.66 1.41
N PHE A 52 -0.50 7.86 1.94
CA PHE A 52 -0.08 7.29 3.21
C PHE A 52 -0.93 7.80 4.37
N MET A 53 -1.14 9.11 4.47
CA MET A 53 -2.01 9.72 5.48
C MET A 53 -3.41 9.12 5.43
N LYS A 54 -3.96 8.93 4.21
CA LYS A 54 -5.27 8.30 4.04
C LYS A 54 -5.28 6.85 4.50
N LEU A 55 -4.34 6.03 4.05
CA LEU A 55 -4.29 4.60 4.40
C LEU A 55 -3.99 4.38 5.88
N GLU A 56 -3.17 5.23 6.48
CA GLU A 56 -2.88 5.22 7.91
C GLU A 56 -4.12 5.59 8.74
N SER A 57 -4.88 6.62 8.33
CA SER A 57 -6.16 6.96 8.99
C SER A 57 -7.21 5.85 8.91
N MET A 58 -7.11 4.98 7.89
CA MET A 58 -7.95 3.80 7.71
C MET A 58 -7.40 2.55 8.41
N ASN A 59 -6.27 2.68 9.13
CA ASN A 59 -5.59 1.59 9.82
C ASN A 59 -5.18 0.43 8.89
N ILE A 60 -4.87 0.74 7.62
CA ILE A 60 -4.41 -0.24 6.61
C ILE A 60 -2.89 -0.38 6.66
N ILE A 61 -2.19 0.72 6.90
CA ILE A 61 -0.73 0.77 7.03
C ILE A 61 -0.36 1.55 8.31
N ASN A 62 0.86 1.37 8.76
CA ASN A 62 1.53 2.20 9.76
C ASN A 62 2.74 2.85 9.10
N VAL A 63 2.97 4.15 9.36
CA VAL A 63 4.11 4.90 8.83
C VAL A 63 5.08 5.23 9.96
N PHE A 64 6.26 4.61 9.95
CA PHE A 64 7.29 4.87 10.95
C PHE A 64 8.37 5.78 10.39
N ARG A 65 8.67 6.87 11.10
CA ARG A 65 9.82 7.71 10.77
C ARG A 65 11.11 7.04 11.22
N VAL A 66 11.97 6.67 10.27
CA VAL A 66 13.29 6.09 10.54
C VAL A 66 14.35 7.19 10.67
N SER A 67 14.25 8.25 9.86
CA SER A 67 15.09 9.45 9.95
C SER A 67 14.36 10.67 9.39
N LYS A 68 15.02 11.84 9.36
CA LYS A 68 14.41 13.10 8.90
C LYS A 68 13.69 12.95 7.54
N ASN A 69 14.30 12.20 6.61
CA ASN A 69 13.85 12.03 5.23
C ASN A 69 13.60 10.55 4.85
N LYS A 70 13.38 9.68 5.84
CA LYS A 70 13.20 8.24 5.59
C LYS A 70 12.07 7.70 6.43
N LYS A 71 11.09 7.08 5.76
CA LYS A 71 9.96 6.42 6.40
C LYS A 71 9.91 4.93 6.04
N MET A 72 9.48 4.12 6.99
CA MET A 72 9.13 2.73 6.79
C MET A 72 7.62 2.62 6.72
N ILE A 73 7.11 2.03 5.66
CA ILE A 73 5.69 1.75 5.44
C ILE A 73 5.46 0.29 5.80
N VAL A 74 4.60 0.06 6.78
CA VAL A 74 4.30 -1.29 7.28
C VAL A 74 2.83 -1.58 7.09
N PHE A 75 2.52 -2.67 6.39
CA PHE A 75 1.18 -3.17 6.22
C PHE A 75 0.62 -3.69 7.56
N ASN A 76 -0.57 -3.24 7.94
CA ASN A 76 -1.22 -3.67 9.17
C ASN A 76 -1.90 -5.04 9.00
N LYS A 77 -1.20 -6.09 9.42
CA LYS A 77 -1.65 -7.49 9.34
C LYS A 77 -2.84 -7.83 10.27
N ASN A 78 -3.16 -6.96 11.22
CA ASN A 78 -4.26 -7.16 12.18
C ASN A 78 -5.61 -6.69 11.65
N ASN A 79 -5.67 -6.14 10.43
CA ASN A 79 -6.93 -5.78 9.81
C ASN A 79 -7.66 -7.07 9.34
N THR A 80 -8.55 -7.58 10.18
CA THR A 80 -9.30 -8.83 10.02
C THR A 80 -10.00 -8.92 8.67
N ALA A 81 -10.43 -7.79 8.09
CA ALA A 81 -11.08 -7.71 6.79
C ALA A 81 -10.14 -7.99 5.60
N ILE A 82 -8.85 -7.63 5.71
CA ILE A 82 -7.87 -7.86 4.64
C ILE A 82 -7.36 -9.31 4.67
N ARG A 83 -7.29 -9.89 5.87
CA ARG A 83 -6.86 -11.28 6.08
C ARG A 83 -7.82 -12.28 5.42
N GLU A 84 -9.12 -12.02 5.39
CA GLU A 84 -10.10 -12.90 4.74
C GLU A 84 -10.11 -12.80 3.21
N GLY A 85 -9.78 -11.63 2.64
CA GLY A 85 -9.68 -11.45 1.19
C GLY A 85 -8.39 -12.02 0.60
N ILE A 86 -7.24 -11.73 1.21
CA ILE A 86 -5.93 -12.12 0.65
C ILE A 86 -5.60 -13.60 0.91
N THR A 87 -6.00 -14.17 2.06
CA THR A 87 -5.68 -15.57 2.38
C THR A 87 -6.51 -16.56 1.53
N LYS A 88 -7.68 -16.14 1.01
CA LYS A 88 -8.50 -16.99 0.13
C LYS A 88 -8.01 -17.05 -1.31
N ASP A 89 -7.22 -16.08 -1.76
CA ASP A 89 -6.67 -16.07 -3.12
C ASP A 89 -5.26 -16.73 -3.21
N LEU A 90 -4.72 -17.18 -2.07
CA LEU A 90 -3.41 -17.85 -1.96
C LEU A 90 -3.50 -19.35 -1.60
N LEU A 91 -4.70 -19.90 -1.42
CA LEU A 91 -4.99 -21.33 -1.19
C LEU A 91 -5.90 -21.84 -2.30
#